data_AF-A0A6P0NWW5-F1
#
_entry.id   AF-A0A6P0NWW5-F1
#
_cell.length_a   1.000
_cell.length_b   1.000
_cell.length_c   1.000
_cell.angle_alpha   90.00
_cell.angle_beta   90.00
_cell.angle_gamma   90.00
#
_symmetry.space_group_name_H-M   'P 1'
#
loop_
_entity.id
_entity.type
_entity.pdbx_description
1 polymer ?
#
loop_
_entity_poly.entity_id
_entity_poly.type
_entity_poly.pdbx_seq_one_letter_code
_entity_poly.pdbx_strand_id
1 'polypeptide(L)'
;MVCRTVSVFNHLLGISSEWEGIKSLIKVERQGKRAGVDYDQTAYYISSLELSAAEFAVGIQGHWGIENRLHWVKDVVFGEDKSLIRHSQAAANFSVIRQLAIAICRLHGYSSLTTAIRTIAHDLEQIFLLL
;
A
#
# COMPACT_ATOMS: atom_id res chain seq x y z
N MET A 1 -0.85 19.66 -10.23
CA MET A 1 -2.17 18.98 -10.19
C MET A 1 -2.03 17.67 -10.94
N VAL A 2 -2.65 16.59 -10.46
CA VAL A 2 -2.67 15.28 -11.12
C VAL A 2 -4.09 15.03 -11.61
N CYS A 3 -4.26 14.89 -12.93
CA CYS A 3 -5.50 14.41 -13.53
C CYS A 3 -5.50 12.88 -13.49
N ARG A 4 -6.66 12.27 -13.17
CA ARG A 4 -6.85 10.82 -13.23
C ARG A 4 -8.16 10.50 -13.93
N THR A 5 -8.10 9.56 -14.86
CA THR A 5 -9.27 9.03 -15.56
C THR A 5 -9.32 7.52 -15.34
N VAL A 6 -10.50 7.01 -14.98
CA VAL A 6 -10.75 5.58 -14.76
C VAL A 6 -11.80 5.13 -15.75
N SER A 7 -11.48 4.10 -16.52
CA SER A 7 -12.36 3.49 -17.53
C SER A 7 -12.53 2.01 -17.21
N VAL A 8 -13.76 1.50 -17.32
CA VAL A 8 -14.10 0.11 -17.02
C VAL A 8 -14.64 -0.56 -18.28
N PHE A 9 -14.14 -1.75 -18.57
CA PHE A 9 -14.50 -2.55 -19.72
C PHE A 9 -14.97 -3.92 -19.25
N ASN A 10 -16.23 -4.24 -19.52
CA ASN A 10 -16.82 -5.54 -19.17
C ASN A 10 -16.78 -6.52 -20.37
N HIS A 11 -16.39 -6.02 -21.54
CA HIS A 11 -16.22 -6.83 -22.74
C HIS A 11 -14.80 -7.41 -22.78
N LEU A 12 -14.63 -8.66 -22.35
CA LEU A 12 -13.32 -9.29 -22.13
C LEU A 12 -12.80 -10.07 -23.35
N LEU A 13 -13.03 -9.60 -24.58
CA LEU A 13 -12.52 -10.30 -25.76
C LEU A 13 -10.99 -10.31 -25.74
N GLY A 14 -10.40 -11.48 -25.97
CA GLY A 14 -8.95 -11.66 -26.02
C GLY A 14 -8.27 -11.85 -24.66
N ILE A 15 -9.02 -11.85 -23.55
CA ILE A 15 -8.50 -12.30 -22.25
C ILE A 15 -8.45 -13.84 -22.24
N SER A 16 -7.31 -14.40 -21.86
CA SER A 16 -7.13 -15.85 -21.74
C SER A 16 -8.15 -16.44 -20.76
N SER A 17 -8.73 -17.59 -21.13
CA SER A 17 -9.67 -18.33 -20.28
C SER A 17 -9.04 -18.88 -19.00
N GLU A 18 -7.71 -18.86 -18.87
CA GLU A 18 -7.00 -19.22 -17.64
C GLU A 18 -7.31 -18.26 -16.48
N TRP A 19 -7.73 -17.03 -16.79
CA TRP A 19 -8.12 -16.06 -15.78
C TRP A 19 -9.60 -16.21 -15.39
N GLU A 20 -9.88 -17.31 -14.69
CA GLU A 20 -11.22 -17.66 -14.28
C GLU A 20 -11.83 -16.59 -13.36
N GLY A 21 -13.09 -16.21 -13.64
CA GLY A 21 -13.86 -15.31 -12.80
C GLY A 21 -13.58 -13.81 -13.00
N ILE A 22 -12.72 -13.40 -13.96
CA ILE A 22 -12.64 -11.98 -14.33
C ILE A 22 -13.98 -11.52 -14.91
N LYS A 23 -14.45 -10.37 -14.45
CA LYS A 23 -15.66 -9.71 -14.95
C LYS A 23 -15.41 -8.30 -15.49
N SER A 24 -14.32 -7.66 -15.08
CA SER A 24 -13.98 -6.32 -15.55
C SER A 24 -12.48 -6.12 -15.74
N LEU A 25 -12.15 -5.32 -16.77
CA LEU A 25 -10.84 -4.72 -16.99
C LEU A 25 -10.95 -3.23 -16.69
N ILE A 26 -10.01 -2.70 -15.90
CA ILE A 26 -9.99 -1.29 -15.51
C ILE A 26 -8.72 -0.65 -16.05
N LYS A 27 -8.86 0.44 -16.78
CA LYS A 27 -7.75 1.30 -17.21
C LYS A 27 -7.73 2.55 -16.34
N VAL A 28 -6.57 2.85 -15.76
CA VAL A 28 -6.33 4.09 -15.03
C VAL A 28 -5.25 4.89 -15.71
N GLU A 29 -5.61 6.07 -16.18
CA GLU A 29 -4.71 7.04 -16.79
C GLU A 29 -4.42 8.15 -15.78
N ARG A 30 -3.14 8.53 -15.66
CA ARG A 30 -2.66 9.52 -14.71
C ARG A 30 -1.73 10.48 -15.44
N GLN A 31 -2.06 11.76 -15.41
CA GLN A 31 -1.26 12.81 -16.03
C GLN A 31 -1.01 13.93 -15.03
N GLY A 32 0.17 14.54 -15.08
CA GLY A 32 0.46 15.70 -14.24
C GLY A 32 1.93 16.08 -14.26
N LYS A 33 2.33 16.91 -13.29
CA LYS A 33 3.73 17.29 -13.09
C LYS A 33 4.28 16.70 -11.80
N ARG A 34 5.47 16.11 -11.86
CA ARG A 34 6.24 15.63 -10.71
C ARG A 34 7.64 16.23 -10.78
N ALA A 35 8.04 16.95 -9.73
CA ALA A 35 9.33 17.66 -9.67
C ALA A 35 9.59 18.56 -10.91
N GLY A 36 8.54 19.20 -11.43
CA GLY A 36 8.63 20.07 -12.61
C GLY A 36 8.55 19.36 -13.97
N VAL A 37 8.62 18.02 -13.99
CA VAL A 37 8.57 17.21 -15.21
C VAL A 37 7.16 16.67 -15.43
N ASP A 38 6.64 16.81 -16.65
CA ASP A 38 5.37 16.22 -17.06
C ASP A 38 5.48 14.69 -17.07
N TYR A 39 4.44 14.01 -16.60
CA TYR A 39 4.35 12.56 -16.65
C TYR A 39 2.97 12.14 -17.14
N ASP A 40 2.96 11.02 -17.85
CA ASP A 40 1.79 10.26 -18.26
C ASP A 40 2.03 8.80 -17.87
N GLN A 41 1.04 8.20 -17.21
CA GLN A 41 1.08 6.80 -16.83
C GLN A 41 -0.28 6.16 -17.07
N THR A 42 -0.25 5.00 -17.73
CA THR A 42 -1.39 4.08 -17.81
C THR A 42 -1.13 2.85 -16.95
N ALA A 43 -2.11 2.43 -16.16
CA ALA A 43 -2.13 1.17 -15.44
C ALA A 43 -3.39 0.38 -15.77
N TYR A 44 -3.28 -0.94 -15.86
CA TYR A 44 -4.39 -1.84 -16.09
C TYR A 44 -4.61 -2.73 -14.85
N TYR A 45 -5.87 -2.96 -14.51
CA TYR A 45 -6.29 -3.85 -13.43
C TYR A 45 -7.34 -4.83 -13.96
N ILE A 46 -7.39 -6.00 -13.36
CA ILE A 46 -8.44 -7.00 -13.58
C ILE A 46 -9.22 -7.18 -12.28
N SER A 47 -10.52 -7.43 -12.38
CA SER A 47 -11.35 -7.70 -11.21
C SER A 47 -12.41 -8.74 -11.52
N SER A 48 -12.73 -9.56 -10.51
CA SER A 48 -13.90 -10.43 -10.51
C SER A 48 -15.20 -9.70 -10.12
N LEU A 49 -15.11 -8.40 -9.85
CA LEU A 49 -16.23 -7.52 -9.53
C LEU A 49 -16.71 -6.76 -10.76
N GLU A 50 -18.00 -6.42 -10.76
CA GLU A 50 -18.64 -5.56 -11.76
C GLU A 50 -19.08 -4.27 -11.06
N LEU A 51 -18.17 -3.30 -10.99
CA LEU A 51 -18.41 -2.00 -10.33
C LEU A 51 -18.31 -0.87 -11.34
N SER A 52 -18.84 0.30 -10.96
CA SER A 52 -18.67 1.52 -11.72
C SER A 52 -17.22 2.03 -11.67
N ALA A 53 -16.86 2.88 -12.64
CA ALA A 53 -15.54 3.54 -12.65
C ALA A 53 -15.28 4.35 -11.38
N ALA A 54 -16.32 4.96 -10.79
CA ALA A 54 -16.21 5.73 -9.56
C ALA A 54 -15.87 4.83 -8.36
N GLU A 55 -16.53 3.68 -8.23
CA GLU A 55 -16.26 2.72 -7.16
C GLU A 55 -14.85 2.13 -7.27
N PHE A 56 -14.42 1.76 -8.48
CA PHE A 56 -13.04 1.33 -8.70
C PHE A 56 -12.04 2.46 -8.41
N ALA A 57 -12.35 3.71 -8.78
CA ALA A 57 -11.48 4.84 -8.46
C ALA A 57 -11.27 4.99 -6.95
N VAL A 58 -12.34 4.87 -6.14
CA VAL A 58 -12.26 4.91 -4.68
C VAL A 58 -11.41 3.77 -4.15
N GLY A 59 -11.65 2.54 -4.60
CA GLY A 59 -10.88 1.36 -4.17
C GLY A 59 -9.40 1.45 -4.52
N ILE A 60 -9.08 1.82 -5.76
CA ILE A 60 -7.70 1.99 -6.25
C ILE A 60 -6.99 3.11 -5.49
N GLN A 61 -7.66 4.23 -5.21
CA GLN A 61 -7.08 5.30 -4.39
C GLN A 61 -6.89 4.88 -2.93
N GLY A 62 -7.84 4.14 -2.36
CA GLY A 62 -7.73 3.59 -1.00
C GLY A 62 -6.56 2.62 -0.87
N HIS A 63 -6.30 1.82 -1.91
CA HIS A 63 -5.18 0.88 -1.93
C HIS A 63 -3.82 1.59 -1.82
N TRP A 64 -3.64 2.77 -2.44
CA TRP A 64 -2.44 3.60 -2.24
C TRP A 64 -2.22 4.00 -0.77
N GLY A 65 -3.30 4.07 0.02
CA GLY A 65 -3.22 4.27 1.46
C GLY A 65 -2.46 3.15 2.16
N ILE A 66 -2.56 1.91 1.69
CA ILE A 66 -1.83 0.76 2.26
C ILE A 66 -0.35 0.90 1.97
N GLU A 67 0.02 1.20 0.73
CA GLU A 67 1.41 1.40 0.33
C GLU A 67 2.09 2.52 1.15
N ASN A 68 1.43 3.69 1.22
CA ASN A 68 1.99 4.84 1.92
C ASN A 68 2.03 4.65 3.44
N ARG A 69 1.00 4.03 4.03
CA ARG A 69 0.91 3.89 5.48
C ARG A 69 1.67 2.68 5.99
N LEU A 70 1.70 1.56 5.28
CA LEU A 70 2.27 0.32 5.78
C LEU A 70 3.64 0.03 5.17
N HIS A 71 3.72 -0.08 3.85
CA HIS A 71 4.95 -0.49 3.16
C HIS A 71 6.06 0.53 3.34
N TRP A 72 5.80 1.80 3.02
CA TRP A 72 6.82 2.85 3.20
C TRP A 72 7.34 2.94 4.64
N VAL A 73 6.45 2.78 5.63
CA VAL A 73 6.85 2.78 7.04
C VAL A 73 7.74 1.60 7.37
N LYS A 74 7.41 0.40 6.90
CA LYS A 74 8.26 -0.79 7.09
C LYS A 74 9.65 -0.60 6.45
N ASP A 75 9.66 -0.13 5.21
CA ASP A 75 10.88 -0.06 4.40
C ASP A 75 11.81 1.04 4.90
N VAL A 76 11.26 2.22 5.19
CA VAL A 76 12.04 3.41 5.52
C VAL A 76 12.18 3.61 7.02
N VAL A 77 11.08 3.54 7.78
CA VAL A 77 11.10 3.82 9.23
C VAL A 77 11.64 2.64 10.02
N PHE A 78 11.26 1.41 9.65
CA PHE A 78 11.77 0.18 10.27
C PHE A 78 12.95 -0.46 9.50
N GLY A 79 13.38 0.14 8.39
CA GLY A 79 14.59 -0.24 7.66
C GLY A 79 14.55 -1.63 7.05
N GLU A 80 13.36 -2.14 6.69
CA GLU A 80 13.20 -3.51 6.16
C GLU A 80 14.07 -3.76 4.92
N ASP A 81 14.13 -2.82 3.97
CA ASP A 81 14.97 -2.91 2.76
C ASP A 81 16.48 -2.98 3.06
N LYS A 82 16.91 -2.37 4.17
CA LYS A 82 18.32 -2.35 4.59
C LYS A 82 18.68 -3.55 5.47
N SER A 83 17.71 -4.40 5.79
CA SER A 83 17.90 -5.57 6.63
C SER A 83 18.89 -6.55 5.97
N LEU A 84 19.90 -6.97 6.74
CA LEU A 84 20.87 -7.98 6.31
C LEU A 84 20.37 -9.41 6.57
N ILE A 85 19.16 -9.59 7.09
CA ILE A 85 18.57 -10.90 7.31
C ILE A 85 18.39 -11.60 5.96
N ARG A 86 19.11 -12.70 5.75
CA ARG A 86 19.04 -13.52 4.52
C ARG A 86 18.23 -14.81 4.68
N HIS A 87 17.94 -15.22 5.92
CA HIS A 87 17.16 -16.43 6.19
C HIS A 87 15.66 -16.14 6.02
N SER A 88 14.99 -16.88 5.14
CA SER A 88 13.59 -16.65 4.76
C SER A 88 12.62 -16.63 5.95
N GLN A 89 12.74 -17.59 6.86
CA GLN A 89 11.89 -17.64 8.06
C GLN A 89 12.12 -16.44 8.98
N ALA A 90 13.37 -15.99 9.11
CA ALA A 90 13.69 -14.85 9.96
C ALA A 90 13.13 -13.56 9.35
N ALA A 91 13.24 -13.39 8.03
CA ALA A 91 12.65 -12.25 7.33
C ALA A 91 11.13 -12.20 7.51
N ALA A 92 10.44 -13.33 7.34
CA ALA A 92 9.00 -13.43 7.55
C ALA A 92 8.58 -13.09 8.99
N ASN A 93 9.25 -13.68 9.99
CA ASN A 93 8.98 -13.42 11.40
C ASN A 93 9.19 -11.94 11.75
N PHE A 94 10.28 -11.32 11.27
CA PHE A 94 10.53 -9.91 11.51
C PHE A 94 9.51 -9.00 10.82
N SER A 95 9.03 -9.35 9.63
CA SER A 95 7.97 -8.59 8.98
C SER A 95 6.68 -8.59 9.81
N VAL A 96 6.31 -9.72 10.41
CA VAL A 96 5.18 -9.82 11.34
C VAL A 96 5.39 -8.97 12.59
N ILE A 97 6.57 -9.01 13.20
CA ILE A 97 6.89 -8.18 14.39
C ILE A 97 6.79 -6.68 14.05
N ARG A 98 7.30 -6.25 12.90
CA ARG A 98 7.15 -4.86 12.43
C ARG A 98 5.69 -4.48 12.24
N GLN A 99 4.87 -5.38 11.66
CA GLN A 99 3.42 -5.13 11.52
C GLN A 99 2.77 -4.91 12.87
N LEU A 100 3.08 -5.75 13.86
CA LEU A 100 2.55 -5.67 15.21
C LEU A 100 2.93 -4.35 15.87
N ALA A 101 4.20 -3.96 15.80
CA ALA A 101 4.67 -2.68 16.33
C ALA A 101 3.95 -1.48 15.70
N ILE A 102 3.76 -1.50 14.37
CA ILE A 102 3.03 -0.45 13.65
C ILE A 102 1.56 -0.39 14.11
N ALA A 103 0.91 -1.55 14.25
CA ALA A 103 -0.47 -1.64 14.69
C ALA A 103 -0.66 -1.09 16.11
N ILE A 104 0.21 -1.50 17.05
CA ILE A 104 0.20 -1.02 18.44
C ILE A 104 0.34 0.51 18.49
N CYS A 105 1.36 1.08 17.82
CA CYS A 105 1.54 2.53 17.82
C CYS A 105 0.30 3.27 17.29
N ARG A 106 -0.36 2.71 16.26
CA ARG A 106 -1.58 3.31 15.71
C ARG A 106 -2.78 3.22 16.64
N LEU A 107 -2.93 2.10 17.35
CA LEU A 107 -3.98 1.93 18.35
C LEU A 107 -3.85 2.97 19.47
N HIS A 108 -2.62 3.32 19.83
CA HIS A 108 -2.33 4.38 20.81
C HIS A 108 -2.28 5.80 20.21
N GLY A 109 -2.83 6.00 19.01
CA GLY A 109 -3.07 7.32 18.43
C GLY A 109 -1.87 7.98 17.75
N TYR A 110 -0.75 7.28 17.59
CA TYR A 110 0.41 7.84 16.89
C TYR A 110 0.14 7.93 15.38
N SER A 111 -0.05 9.16 14.89
CA SER A 111 -0.19 9.46 13.46
C SER A 111 1.13 9.35 12.67
N SER A 112 2.26 9.52 13.36
CA SER A 112 3.62 9.39 12.82
C SER A 112 4.40 8.31 13.57
N LEU A 113 4.80 7.25 12.87
CA LEU A 113 5.62 6.18 13.47
C LEU A 113 7.03 6.64 13.79
N THR A 114 7.57 7.61 13.04
CA THR A 114 8.86 8.20 13.38
C THR A 114 8.80 8.94 14.72
N THR A 115 7.69 9.63 15.00
CA THR A 115 7.47 10.26 16.31
C THR A 115 7.30 9.21 17.39
N ALA A 116 6.46 8.18 17.16
CA ALA A 116 6.26 7.08 18.10
C ALA A 116 7.60 6.46 18.53
N ILE A 117 8.43 6.04 17.57
CA ILE A 117 9.75 5.45 17.84
C ILE A 117 10.63 6.42 18.63
N ARG A 118 10.69 7.71 18.29
CA ARG A 118 11.50 8.68 19.04
C ARG A 118 11.05 8.82 20.50
N THR A 119 9.74 8.75 20.75
CA THR A 119 9.17 8.85 22.09
C THR A 119 9.41 7.59 22.92
N ILE A 120 9.16 6.41 22.35
CA ILE A 120 9.08 5.16 23.14
C ILE A 120 10.33 4.29 23.06
N ALA A 121 11.16 4.40 22.01
CA ALA A 121 12.25 3.43 21.79
C ALA A 121 13.34 3.42 22.87
N HIS A 122 13.41 4.46 23.69
CA HIS A 122 14.37 4.59 24.79
C HIS A 122 13.72 4.41 26.18
N ASP A 123 12.44 4.04 26.22
CA ASP A 123 11.68 3.85 27.46
C ASP A 123 10.98 2.49 27.43
N LEU A 124 11.62 1.51 28.08
CA LEU A 124 11.09 0.15 28.15
C LEU A 124 9.77 0.07 28.88
N GLU A 125 9.55 0.90 29.92
CA GLU A 125 8.30 0.91 30.66
C GLU A 125 7.15 1.39 29.76
N GLN A 126 7.39 2.47 29.00
CA GLN A 126 6.41 2.93 28.00
C GLN A 126 6.13 1.89 26.94
N ILE A 127 7.15 1.15 26.46
CA ILE A 127 6.93 0.08 25.48
C ILE A 127 6.01 -1.00 26.06
N PHE A 128 6.22 -1.42 27.32
CA PHE A 128 5.36 -2.42 27.96
C PHE A 128 3.94 -1.92 28.23
N LEU A 129 3.74 -0.62 28.47
CA LEU A 129 2.40 -0.03 28.61
C LEU A 129 1.59 -0.06 27.30
N LEU A 130 2.23 -0.32 26.16
CA LEU A 130 1.55 -0.41 24.86
C LEU A 130 1.08 -1.83 24.51
N LEU A 131 1.51 -2.85 25.26
CA LEU A 131 1.21 -4.28 25.07
C LEU A 131 0.03 -4.72 25.94
#